data_AF-A0A329LLM0-F1
#
_entry.id   AF-A0A329LLM0-F1
#
_cell.length_a   1.000
_cell.length_b   1.000
_cell.length_c   1.000
_cell.angle_alpha   90.00
_cell.angle_beta   90.00
_cell.angle_gamma   90.00
#
_symmetry.space_group_name_H-M   'P 1'
#
loop_
_entity.id
_entity.type
_entity.pdbx_description
1 polymer ?
#
loop_
_entity_poly.entity_id
_entity_poly.type
_entity_poly.pdbx_seq_one_letter_code
_entity_poly.pdbx_strand_id
1 'polypeptide(L)'
;MTAASLDEQAGAEQRSSVDRIRDAALKCFAARGASATSLRSVAAEAGVSLGMVQHHFATKANLIKAVDDHVLGVLAAALTQPLEETPADTIAEVGNRVTSLIAGEPDVVDYAGRALTDGSALGEQVFDSLAVLGAERWRLRAEQGLTRPDLDPTWGTLNPLVLALGAWVLRAHIERHLPEPLETPAQLQRWQRATDSLLRDGQMRHEP
;
A
#
# COMPACT_ATOMS: atom_id res chain seq x y z
N MET A 1 5.41 5.06 -44.10
CA MET A 1 5.71 5.33 -42.67
C MET A 1 5.84 6.83 -42.52
N THR A 2 4.84 7.47 -41.93
CA THR A 2 4.71 8.92 -41.79
C THR A 2 5.37 9.42 -40.50
N ALA A 3 5.78 10.68 -40.45
CA ALA A 3 6.43 11.31 -39.29
C ALA A 3 5.66 11.13 -37.96
N ALA A 4 4.33 11.08 -38.00
CA ALA A 4 3.48 10.83 -36.83
C ALA A 4 3.75 9.46 -36.16
N SER A 5 4.08 8.42 -36.93
CA SER A 5 4.33 7.08 -36.39
C SER A 5 5.69 6.96 -35.68
N LEU A 6 6.67 7.81 -36.02
CA LEU A 6 7.98 7.85 -35.37
C LEU A 6 7.92 8.59 -34.02
N ASP A 7 7.14 9.67 -33.95
CA ASP A 7 6.92 10.41 -32.69
C ASP A 7 6.11 9.59 -31.67
N GLU A 8 5.11 8.82 -32.12
CA GLU A 8 4.35 7.90 -31.26
C GLU A 8 5.23 6.75 -30.72
N GLN A 9 6.12 6.20 -31.56
CA GLN A 9 7.06 5.14 -31.15
C GLN A 9 8.10 5.66 -30.16
N ALA A 10 8.72 6.82 -30.42
CA ALA A 10 9.66 7.46 -29.50
C ALA A 10 8.99 7.81 -28.16
N GLY A 11 7.75 8.31 -28.19
CA GLY A 11 6.96 8.59 -26.99
C GLY A 11 6.55 7.32 -26.21
N ALA A 12 6.37 6.19 -26.88
CA ALA A 12 6.10 4.90 -26.23
C ALA A 12 7.37 4.30 -25.61
N GLU A 13 8.51 4.33 -26.31
CA GLU A 13 9.81 3.87 -25.79
C GLU A 13 10.29 4.71 -24.60
N GLN A 14 10.03 6.02 -24.65
CA GLN A 14 10.30 6.93 -23.55
C GLN A 14 9.45 6.59 -22.32
N ARG A 15 8.13 6.42 -22.49
CA ARG A 15 7.23 6.02 -21.39
C ARG A 15 7.65 4.68 -20.79
N SER A 16 7.96 3.70 -21.63
CA SER A 16 8.49 2.40 -21.19
C SER A 16 9.80 2.53 -20.41
N SER A 17 10.70 3.44 -20.79
CA SER A 17 11.96 3.64 -20.06
C SER A 17 11.76 4.35 -18.72
N VAL A 18 10.87 5.34 -18.67
CA VAL A 18 10.48 6.02 -17.43
C VAL A 18 9.86 5.04 -16.43
N ASP A 19 8.90 4.22 -16.89
CA ASP A 19 8.24 3.22 -16.05
C ASP A 19 9.25 2.18 -15.53
N ARG A 20 10.09 1.63 -16.41
CA ARG A 20 11.15 0.67 -16.00
C ARG A 20 12.09 1.23 -14.93
N ILE A 21 12.49 2.49 -15.06
CA ILE A 21 13.39 3.13 -14.09
C ILE A 21 12.68 3.38 -12.76
N ARG A 22 11.42 3.81 -12.79
CA ARG A 22 10.59 4.00 -11.60
C ARG A 22 10.40 2.67 -10.87
N ASP A 23 10.05 1.61 -11.58
CA ASP A 23 9.78 0.29 -10.99
C ASP A 23 11.05 -0.32 -10.38
N ALA A 24 12.20 -0.15 -11.06
CA ALA A 24 13.50 -0.52 -10.50
C ALA A 24 13.87 0.31 -9.26
N ALA A 25 13.52 1.61 -9.24
CA ALA A 25 13.72 2.45 -8.08
C ALA A 25 12.83 2.02 -6.91
N LEU A 26 11.56 1.71 -7.16
CA LEU A 26 10.62 1.18 -6.19
C LEU A 26 11.17 -0.10 -5.53
N LYS A 27 11.61 -1.08 -6.33
CA LYS A 27 12.28 -2.30 -5.83
C LYS A 27 13.46 -2.00 -4.93
N CYS A 28 14.34 -1.09 -5.36
CA CYS A 28 15.47 -0.67 -4.55
C CYS A 28 15.04 0.00 -3.23
N PHE A 29 14.02 0.86 -3.27
CA PHE A 29 13.55 1.57 -2.08
C PHE A 29 12.81 0.62 -1.12
N ALA A 30 12.02 -0.32 -1.63
CA ALA A 30 11.36 -1.37 -0.87
C ALA A 30 12.38 -2.30 -0.18
N ALA A 31 13.49 -2.62 -0.84
CA ALA A 31 14.50 -3.52 -0.28
C ALA A 31 15.39 -2.87 0.80
N ARG A 32 15.77 -1.60 0.62
CA ARG A 32 16.83 -0.97 1.46
C ARG A 32 16.60 0.50 1.80
N GLY A 33 15.47 1.07 1.42
CA GLY A 33 15.12 2.47 1.65
C GLY A 33 15.68 3.42 0.60
N ALA A 34 15.01 4.57 0.46
CA ALA A 34 15.40 5.62 -0.48
C ALA A 34 16.78 6.19 -0.15
N SER A 35 17.08 6.44 1.12
CA SER A 35 18.37 7.01 1.58
C SER A 35 19.57 6.16 1.16
N ALA A 36 19.51 4.84 1.32
CA ALA A 36 20.59 3.91 0.95
C ALA A 36 20.65 3.57 -0.57
N THR A 37 19.79 4.19 -1.38
CA THR A 37 19.71 3.93 -2.82
C THR A 37 20.39 5.01 -3.64
N SER A 38 21.21 4.63 -4.63
CA SER A 38 21.87 5.59 -5.54
C SER A 38 21.28 5.53 -6.94
N LEU A 39 21.39 6.61 -7.72
CA LEU A 39 20.94 6.60 -9.12
C LEU A 39 21.68 5.54 -9.97
N ARG A 40 22.93 5.21 -9.62
CA ARG A 40 23.69 4.14 -10.28
C ARG A 40 23.11 2.77 -10.01
N SER A 41 22.74 2.48 -8.76
CA SER A 41 22.12 1.18 -8.46
C SER A 41 20.75 1.05 -9.11
N VAL A 42 19.98 2.14 -9.21
CA VAL A 42 18.70 2.11 -9.94
C VAL A 42 18.94 1.86 -11.42
N ALA A 43 19.93 2.53 -12.03
CA ALA A 43 20.28 2.31 -13.43
C ALA A 43 20.67 0.84 -13.69
N ALA A 44 21.47 0.26 -12.80
CA ALA A 44 21.86 -1.15 -12.86
C ALA A 44 20.64 -2.09 -12.74
N GLU A 45 19.75 -1.84 -11.78
CA GLU A 45 18.51 -2.62 -11.57
C GLU A 45 17.57 -2.51 -12.78
N ALA A 46 17.45 -1.32 -13.37
CA ALA A 46 16.62 -1.05 -14.54
C ALA A 46 17.24 -1.56 -15.87
N GLY A 47 18.51 -1.98 -15.86
CA GLY A 47 19.23 -2.39 -17.08
C GLY A 47 19.47 -1.22 -18.06
N VAL A 48 19.61 0.01 -17.57
CA VAL A 48 19.83 1.22 -18.38
C VAL A 48 21.11 1.96 -17.98
N SER A 49 21.52 2.94 -18.78
CA SER A 49 22.67 3.79 -18.42
C SER A 49 22.30 4.80 -17.33
N LEU A 50 23.29 5.20 -16.51
CA LEU A 50 23.11 6.30 -15.55
C LEU A 50 22.65 7.59 -16.25
N GLY A 51 23.17 7.85 -17.46
CA GLY A 51 22.79 9.01 -18.26
C GLY A 51 21.31 9.03 -18.62
N MET A 52 20.72 7.86 -18.89
CA MET A 52 19.27 7.74 -19.16
C MET A 52 18.44 8.06 -17.90
N VAL A 53 18.84 7.55 -16.73
CA VAL A 53 18.18 7.91 -15.45
C VAL A 53 18.29 9.41 -15.17
N GLN A 54 19.47 9.99 -15.35
CA GLN A 54 19.69 11.43 -15.16
C GLN A 54 18.94 12.27 -16.19
N HIS A 55 18.77 11.78 -17.42
CA HIS A 55 17.99 12.47 -18.44
C HIS A 55 16.51 12.56 -18.04
N HIS A 56 15.91 11.48 -17.52
CA HIS A 56 14.48 11.47 -17.17
C HIS A 56 14.17 12.13 -15.84
N PHE A 57 14.97 11.88 -14.79
CA PHE A 57 14.64 12.32 -13.44
C PHE A 57 15.52 13.48 -12.97
N ALA A 58 16.66 13.75 -13.60
CA ALA A 58 17.66 14.77 -13.24
C ALA A 58 18.31 14.61 -11.85
N THR A 59 17.53 14.37 -10.80
CA THR A 59 17.98 14.26 -9.42
C THR A 59 17.36 13.03 -8.73
N LYS A 60 18.00 12.58 -7.65
CA LYS A 60 17.45 11.51 -6.80
C LYS A 60 16.13 11.93 -6.14
N ALA A 61 15.97 13.20 -5.77
CA ALA A 61 14.75 13.71 -5.17
C ALA A 61 13.55 13.61 -6.12
N ASN A 62 13.74 13.94 -7.41
CA ASN A 62 12.69 13.79 -8.42
C ASN A 62 12.33 12.33 -8.67
N LEU A 63 13.31 11.41 -8.64
CA LEU A 63 13.05 9.98 -8.74
C LEU A 63 12.26 9.48 -7.52
N ILE A 64 12.62 9.91 -6.30
CA ILE A 64 11.86 9.60 -5.08
C ILE A 64 10.43 10.08 -5.23
N LYS A 65 10.23 11.34 -5.60
CA LYS A 65 8.89 11.90 -5.81
C LYS A 65 8.08 11.10 -6.83
N ALA A 66 8.68 10.70 -7.95
CA ALA A 66 8.00 9.92 -8.97
C ALA A 66 7.58 8.52 -8.48
N VAL A 67 8.38 7.90 -7.60
CA VAL A 67 8.01 6.64 -6.95
C VAL A 67 6.92 6.86 -5.90
N ASP A 68 7.02 7.90 -5.08
CA ASP A 68 6.00 8.27 -4.08
C ASP A 68 4.64 8.53 -4.74
N ASP A 69 4.61 9.33 -5.81
CA ASP A 69 3.39 9.64 -6.57
C ASP A 69 2.75 8.35 -7.13
N HIS A 70 3.57 7.42 -7.63
CA HIS A 70 3.10 6.16 -8.16
C HIS A 70 2.53 5.25 -7.06
N VAL A 71 3.22 5.12 -5.93
CA VAL A 71 2.79 4.34 -4.76
C VAL A 71 1.47 4.88 -4.23
N LEU A 72 1.35 6.20 -4.07
CA LEU A 72 0.09 6.84 -3.67
C LEU A 72 -1.04 6.55 -4.66
N GLY A 73 -0.75 6.59 -5.97
CA GLY A 73 -1.71 6.24 -7.01
C GLY A 73 -2.21 4.80 -6.93
N VAL A 74 -1.31 3.83 -6.75
CA VAL A 74 -1.64 2.41 -6.59
C VAL A 74 -2.48 2.18 -5.34
N LEU A 75 -2.05 2.73 -4.19
CA LEU A 75 -2.77 2.60 -2.92
C LEU A 75 -4.17 3.23 -3.01
N ALA A 76 -4.28 4.43 -3.57
CA ALA A 76 -5.57 5.10 -3.75
C ALA A 76 -6.51 4.27 -4.64
N ALA A 77 -6.01 3.76 -5.77
CA ALA A 77 -6.80 2.94 -6.69
C ALA A 77 -7.34 1.67 -6.03
N ALA A 78 -6.54 1.01 -5.18
CA ALA A 78 -6.96 -0.20 -4.47
C ALA A 78 -7.97 0.10 -3.34
N LEU A 79 -7.76 1.20 -2.60
CA LEU A 79 -8.51 1.47 -1.37
C LEU A 79 -9.82 2.23 -1.58
N THR A 80 -9.99 2.91 -2.72
CA THR A 80 -11.16 3.77 -3.02
C THR A 80 -12.23 3.11 -3.90
N GLN A 81 -12.04 1.85 -4.34
CA GLN A 81 -13.06 1.15 -5.12
C GLN A 81 -14.40 1.08 -4.33
N PRO A 82 -15.57 1.20 -4.98
CA PRO A 82 -16.86 1.03 -4.31
C PRO A 82 -16.95 -0.36 -3.67
N LEU A 83 -17.48 -0.47 -2.45
CA LEU A 83 -17.79 -1.75 -1.78
C LEU A 83 -19.23 -2.12 -2.18
N GLU A 84 -19.48 -3.34 -2.64
CA GLU A 84 -20.78 -3.73 -3.22
C GLU A 84 -21.80 -4.23 -2.17
N GLU A 85 -21.37 -4.53 -0.93
CA GLU A 85 -22.15 -5.31 0.04
C GLU A 85 -22.51 -4.56 1.35
N THR A 86 -23.23 -5.26 2.24
CA THR A 86 -23.73 -4.73 3.53
C THR A 86 -22.59 -4.37 4.50
N PRO A 87 -22.82 -3.53 5.53
CA PRO A 87 -21.76 -2.98 6.39
C PRO A 87 -20.94 -4.00 7.19
N ALA A 88 -21.51 -5.20 7.46
CA ALA A 88 -20.83 -6.30 8.15
C ALA A 88 -19.93 -7.11 7.22
N ASP A 89 -20.33 -7.25 5.95
CA ASP A 89 -19.53 -7.88 4.89
C ASP A 89 -18.37 -6.98 4.47
N THR A 90 -18.54 -5.66 4.66
CA THR A 90 -17.51 -4.66 4.37
C THR A 90 -16.21 -4.84 5.17
N ILE A 91 -16.22 -5.44 6.38
CA ILE A 91 -14.96 -5.70 7.12
C ILE A 91 -14.12 -6.74 6.36
N ALA A 92 -14.75 -7.86 5.98
CA ALA A 92 -14.10 -8.91 5.22
C ALA A 92 -13.70 -8.44 3.82
N GLU A 93 -14.51 -7.59 3.19
CA GLU A 93 -14.18 -7.02 1.88
C GLU A 93 -12.96 -6.09 1.94
N VAL A 94 -12.85 -5.27 2.99
CA VAL A 94 -11.64 -4.46 3.23
C VAL A 94 -10.44 -5.37 3.49
N GLY A 95 -10.60 -6.42 4.29
CA GLY A 95 -9.58 -7.45 4.50
C GLY A 95 -9.10 -8.06 3.17
N ASN A 96 -10.02 -8.45 2.30
CA ASN A 96 -9.74 -9.02 0.97
C ASN A 96 -8.96 -8.03 0.09
N ARG A 97 -9.29 -6.74 0.12
CA ARG A 97 -8.56 -5.72 -0.64
C ARG A 97 -7.14 -5.55 -0.14
N VAL A 98 -6.96 -5.53 1.18
CA VAL A 98 -5.63 -5.43 1.80
C VAL A 98 -4.78 -6.65 1.40
N THR A 99 -5.32 -7.87 1.55
CA THR A 99 -4.58 -9.08 1.16
C THR A 99 -4.30 -9.16 -0.34
N SER A 100 -5.23 -8.71 -1.19
CA SER A 100 -5.03 -8.64 -2.64
C SER A 100 -3.96 -7.63 -3.04
N LEU A 101 -3.93 -6.46 -2.40
CA LEU A 101 -2.91 -5.45 -2.61
C LEU A 101 -1.52 -5.98 -2.21
N ILE A 102 -1.41 -6.66 -1.07
CA ILE A 102 -0.16 -7.27 -0.61
C ILE A 102 0.35 -8.32 -1.62
N ALA A 103 -0.54 -9.18 -2.10
CA ALA A 103 -0.18 -10.22 -3.05
C ALA A 103 0.14 -9.67 -4.45
N GLY A 104 -0.55 -8.61 -4.88
CA GLY A 104 -0.40 -8.04 -6.22
C GLY A 104 0.74 -7.03 -6.35
N GLU A 105 1.02 -6.26 -5.30
CA GLU A 105 1.92 -5.11 -5.32
C GLU A 105 2.92 -5.13 -4.13
N PRO A 106 3.71 -6.20 -3.92
CA PRO A 106 4.52 -6.39 -2.73
C PRO A 106 5.55 -5.27 -2.52
N ASP A 107 6.21 -4.81 -3.59
CA ASP A 107 7.19 -3.71 -3.51
C ASP A 107 6.55 -2.39 -3.08
N VAL A 108 5.31 -2.13 -3.50
CA VAL A 108 4.53 -0.94 -3.09
C VAL A 108 4.24 -1.00 -1.60
N VAL A 109 3.76 -2.15 -1.11
CA VAL A 109 3.42 -2.33 0.31
C VAL A 109 4.68 -2.28 1.18
N ASP A 110 5.80 -2.87 0.73
CA ASP A 110 7.06 -2.83 1.45
C ASP A 110 7.65 -1.43 1.54
N TYR A 111 7.58 -0.66 0.45
CA TYR A 111 8.04 0.73 0.47
C TYR A 111 7.12 1.60 1.36
N ALA A 112 5.81 1.47 1.24
CA ALA A 112 4.86 2.19 2.10
C ALA A 112 5.03 1.82 3.59
N GLY A 113 5.25 0.54 3.90
CA GLY A 113 5.51 0.06 5.26
C GLY A 113 6.76 0.69 5.87
N ARG A 114 7.82 0.89 5.09
CA ARG A 114 9.01 1.63 5.53
C ARG A 114 8.72 3.11 5.74
N ALA A 115 8.02 3.73 4.78
CA ALA A 115 7.66 5.14 4.85
C ALA A 115 6.84 5.48 6.12
N LEU A 116 5.97 4.56 6.54
CA LEU A 116 5.20 4.67 7.79
C LEU A 116 6.06 4.65 9.06
N THR A 117 7.27 4.10 9.00
CA THR A 117 8.17 3.97 10.16
C THR A 117 9.27 5.02 10.22
N ASP A 118 9.63 5.62 9.08
CA ASP A 118 10.71 6.59 8.99
C ASP A 118 10.26 8.05 9.07
N GLY A 119 8.94 8.29 9.20
CA GLY A 119 8.35 9.62 9.33
C GLY A 119 8.46 10.45 8.05
N SER A 120 8.58 9.79 6.89
CA SER A 120 8.56 10.47 5.60
C SER A 120 7.18 11.06 5.29
N ALA A 121 7.16 12.11 4.46
CA ALA A 121 5.91 12.73 3.98
C ALA A 121 4.98 11.73 3.29
N LEU A 122 5.55 10.73 2.59
CA LEU A 122 4.79 9.62 2.02
C LEU A 122 4.07 8.83 3.12
N GLY A 123 4.78 8.46 4.19
CA GLY A 123 4.22 7.73 5.32
C GLY A 123 3.08 8.49 6.00
N GLU A 124 3.30 9.78 6.28
CA GLU A 124 2.27 10.68 6.83
C GLU A 124 1.02 10.70 5.93
N GLN A 125 1.21 10.94 4.63
CA GLN A 125 0.10 11.01 3.68
C GLN A 125 -0.65 9.68 3.52
N VAL A 126 0.06 8.54 3.52
CA VAL A 126 -0.56 7.21 3.47
C VAL A 126 -1.38 6.96 4.73
N PHE A 127 -0.83 7.23 5.91
CA PHE A 127 -1.53 7.01 7.17
C PHE A 127 -2.77 7.91 7.29
N ASP A 128 -2.64 9.19 6.99
CA ASP A 128 -3.75 10.15 7.05
C ASP A 128 -4.88 9.75 6.09
N SER A 129 -4.54 9.33 4.88
CA SER A 129 -5.52 8.86 3.90
C SER A 129 -6.27 7.62 4.39
N LEU A 130 -5.55 6.65 4.98
CA LEU A 130 -6.14 5.44 5.57
C LEU A 130 -7.03 5.77 6.77
N ALA A 131 -6.61 6.69 7.64
CA ALA A 131 -7.36 7.16 8.80
C ALA A 131 -8.68 7.82 8.38
N VAL A 132 -8.65 8.70 7.38
CA VAL A 132 -9.85 9.35 6.84
C VAL A 132 -10.81 8.33 6.23
N LEU A 133 -10.31 7.42 5.38
CA LEU A 133 -11.13 6.37 4.76
C LEU A 133 -11.75 5.42 5.80
N GLY A 134 -10.96 5.02 6.81
CA GLY A 134 -11.43 4.19 7.91
C GLY A 134 -12.48 4.89 8.76
N ALA A 135 -12.26 6.16 9.11
CA ALA A 135 -13.15 6.95 9.92
C ALA A 135 -14.54 7.11 9.29
N GLU A 136 -14.60 7.43 8.00
CA GLU A 136 -15.88 7.60 7.31
C GLU A 136 -16.68 6.30 7.27
N ARG A 137 -16.02 5.17 6.99
CA ARG A 137 -16.65 3.85 7.01
C ARG A 137 -17.18 3.48 8.39
N TRP A 138 -16.47 3.85 9.45
CA TRP A 138 -16.88 3.53 10.82
C TRP A 138 -18.02 4.44 11.30
N ARG A 139 -17.99 5.72 10.92
CA ARG A 139 -19.08 6.68 11.17
C ARG A 139 -20.40 6.18 10.59
N LEU A 140 -20.40 5.74 9.34
CA LEU A 140 -21.60 5.20 8.67
C LEU A 140 -22.18 3.98 9.43
N ARG A 141 -21.33 3.09 9.95
CA ARG A 141 -21.78 1.94 10.76
C ARG A 141 -22.39 2.35 12.09
N ALA A 142 -21.78 3.35 12.75
CA ALA A 142 -22.28 3.86 14.02
C ALA A 142 -23.66 4.52 13.84
N GLU A 143 -23.85 5.28 12.76
CA GLU A 143 -25.15 5.90 12.41
C GLU A 143 -26.24 4.87 12.13
N GLN A 144 -25.88 3.71 11.58
CA GLN A 144 -26.78 2.58 11.37
C GLN A 144 -26.99 1.73 12.65
N GLY A 145 -26.37 2.10 13.77
CA GLY A 145 -26.48 1.37 15.04
C GLY A 145 -25.82 -0.02 15.02
N LEU A 146 -24.90 -0.27 14.08
CA LEU A 146 -24.23 -1.56 13.91
C LEU A 146 -22.99 -1.73 14.80
N THR A 147 -22.47 -0.63 15.36
CA THR A 147 -21.35 -0.66 16.30
C THR A 147 -21.83 -0.79 17.74
N ARG A 148 -20.97 -1.35 18.59
CA ARG A 148 -21.24 -1.42 20.03
C ARG A 148 -21.53 -0.03 20.63
N PRO A 149 -22.46 0.06 21.60
CA PRO A 149 -22.85 1.35 22.20
C PRO A 149 -21.76 1.98 23.07
N ASP A 150 -20.81 1.20 23.57
CA ASP A 150 -19.69 1.63 24.41
C ASP A 150 -18.39 1.85 23.61
N LEU A 151 -18.45 1.79 22.28
CA LEU A 151 -17.27 1.92 21.43
C LEU A 151 -16.79 3.38 21.38
N ASP A 152 -15.52 3.60 21.71
CA ASP A 152 -14.87 4.89 21.49
C ASP A 152 -14.76 5.16 19.98
N PRO A 153 -15.25 6.32 19.48
CA PRO A 153 -15.31 6.59 18.05
C PRO A 153 -13.93 6.80 17.42
N THR A 154 -12.94 7.26 18.18
CA THR A 154 -11.57 7.45 17.69
C THR A 154 -10.84 6.11 17.64
N TRP A 155 -10.90 5.31 18.70
CA TRP A 155 -10.21 4.03 18.73
C TRP A 155 -10.89 2.94 17.91
N GLY A 156 -12.20 3.05 17.69
CA GLY A 156 -12.93 2.19 16.76
C GLY A 156 -12.38 2.27 15.33
N THR A 157 -11.87 3.42 14.91
CA THR A 157 -11.31 3.65 13.56
C THR A 157 -9.82 3.34 13.49
N LEU A 158 -9.07 3.70 14.55
CA LEU A 158 -7.62 3.53 14.59
C LEU A 158 -7.20 2.08 14.84
N ASN A 159 -7.93 1.31 15.66
CA ASN A 159 -7.54 -0.06 15.99
C ASN A 159 -7.46 -0.99 14.76
N PRO A 160 -8.42 -0.98 13.80
CA PRO A 160 -8.28 -1.72 12.55
C PRO A 160 -6.99 -1.37 11.79
N LEU A 161 -6.61 -0.09 11.74
CA LEU A 161 -5.39 0.35 11.08
C LEU A 161 -4.14 -0.12 11.82
N VAL A 162 -4.14 -0.06 13.16
CA VAL A 162 -3.05 -0.58 13.99
C VAL A 162 -2.86 -2.08 13.76
N LEU A 163 -3.94 -2.85 13.69
CA LEU A 163 -3.88 -4.30 13.41
C LEU A 163 -3.36 -4.59 12.00
N ALA A 164 -3.85 -3.87 10.99
CA ALA A 164 -3.45 -4.02 9.61
C ALA A 164 -1.97 -3.64 9.37
N LEU A 165 -1.62 -2.40 9.73
CA LEU A 165 -0.28 -1.86 9.52
C LEU A 165 0.74 -2.49 10.46
N GLY A 166 0.35 -2.78 11.71
CA GLY A 166 1.22 -3.41 12.69
C GLY A 166 1.67 -4.80 12.26
N ALA A 167 0.79 -5.59 11.62
CA ALA A 167 1.15 -6.88 11.07
C ALA A 167 2.26 -6.78 10.00
N TRP A 168 2.28 -5.69 9.23
CA TRP A 168 3.28 -5.48 8.19
C TRP A 168 4.57 -4.85 8.70
N VAL A 169 4.46 -3.79 9.51
CA VAL A 169 5.61 -3.12 10.14
C VAL A 169 6.40 -4.09 11.02
N LEU A 170 5.70 -4.98 11.74
CA LEU A 170 6.30 -5.99 12.61
C LEU A 170 6.48 -7.34 11.90
N ARG A 171 6.29 -7.44 10.57
CA ARG A 171 6.31 -8.69 9.80
C ARG A 171 7.54 -9.55 10.13
N ALA A 172 8.73 -8.96 10.07
CA ALA A 172 9.98 -9.67 10.34
C ALA A 172 10.03 -10.33 11.75
N HIS A 173 9.36 -9.74 12.73
CA HIS A 173 9.24 -10.33 14.06
C HIS A 173 8.15 -11.41 14.12
N ILE A 174 7.01 -11.16 13.48
CA ILE A 174 5.84 -12.06 13.43
C ILE A 174 6.18 -13.36 12.69
N GLU A 175 6.87 -13.29 11.56
CA GLU A 175 7.18 -14.45 10.71
C GLU A 175 8.01 -15.52 11.40
N ARG A 176 8.82 -15.16 12.39
CA ARG A 176 9.57 -16.14 13.21
C ARG A 176 8.67 -17.06 14.04
N HIS A 177 7.39 -16.69 14.18
CA HIS A 177 6.37 -17.44 14.90
C HIS A 177 5.32 -18.05 13.95
N LEU A 178 5.48 -17.88 12.63
CA LEU A 178 4.62 -18.45 11.62
C LEU A 178 5.27 -19.69 10.98
N PRO A 179 4.48 -20.66 10.51
CA PRO A 179 5.01 -21.83 9.82
C PRO A 179 5.54 -21.50 8.41
N GLU A 180 5.13 -20.38 7.83
CA GLU A 180 5.47 -19.88 6.50
C GLU A 180 5.51 -18.33 6.54
N PRO A 181 6.15 -17.66 5.55
CA PRO A 181 6.10 -16.20 5.42
C PRO A 181 4.67 -15.65 5.46
N LEU A 182 4.49 -14.45 6.02
CA LEU A 182 3.16 -13.85 6.19
C LEU A 182 2.48 -13.56 4.84
N GLU A 183 3.29 -13.25 3.83
CA GLU A 183 2.88 -12.95 2.46
C GLU A 183 2.39 -14.17 1.66
N THR A 184 2.53 -15.40 2.17
CA THR A 184 1.94 -16.55 1.46
C THR A 184 0.41 -16.44 1.47
N PRO A 185 -0.28 -16.85 0.39
CA PRO A 185 -1.74 -16.78 0.32
C PRO A 185 -2.44 -17.46 1.50
N ALA A 186 -1.87 -18.57 1.99
CA ALA A 186 -2.40 -19.29 3.14
C ALA A 186 -2.25 -18.49 4.45
N GLN A 187 -1.11 -17.84 4.70
CA GLN A 187 -0.94 -17.03 5.89
C GLN A 187 -1.76 -15.73 5.82
N LEU A 188 -1.82 -15.06 4.66
CA LEU A 188 -2.67 -13.88 4.46
C LEU A 188 -4.14 -14.19 4.78
N GLN A 189 -4.68 -15.31 4.28
CA GLN A 189 -6.06 -15.73 4.58
C GLN A 189 -6.27 -16.09 6.05
N ARG A 190 -5.28 -16.68 6.73
CA ARG A 190 -5.37 -16.99 8.17
C ARG A 190 -5.36 -15.72 9.01
N TRP A 191 -4.44 -14.81 8.71
CA TRP A 191 -4.31 -13.53 9.38
C TRP A 191 -5.56 -12.66 9.19
N GLN A 192 -6.06 -12.58 7.95
CA GLN A 192 -7.28 -11.85 7.64
C GLN A 192 -8.47 -12.38 8.44
N ARG A 193 -8.74 -13.70 8.41
CA ARG A 193 -9.86 -14.29 9.17
C ARG A 193 -9.77 -14.02 10.67
N ALA A 194 -8.56 -14.09 11.24
CA ALA A 194 -8.35 -13.80 12.65
C ALA A 194 -8.61 -12.32 12.98
N THR A 195 -8.15 -11.41 12.12
CA THR A 195 -8.35 -9.97 12.27
C THR A 195 -9.83 -9.58 12.10
N ASP A 196 -10.49 -10.13 11.07
CA ASP A 196 -11.90 -9.89 10.78
C ASP A 196 -12.79 -10.37 11.93
N SER A 197 -12.51 -11.55 12.51
CA SER A 197 -13.22 -12.04 13.70
C SER A 197 -13.01 -11.11 14.89
N LEU A 198 -11.76 -10.69 15.17
CA LEU A 198 -11.49 -9.77 16.28
C LEU A 198 -12.24 -8.43 16.12
N LEU A 199 -12.30 -7.88 14.90
CA LEU A 199 -12.99 -6.62 14.63
C LEU A 199 -14.52 -6.79 14.70
N ARG A 200 -15.05 -7.86 14.10
CA ARG A 200 -16.47 -8.19 14.14
C ARG A 200 -16.93 -8.40 15.58
N ASP A 201 -16.23 -9.26 16.31
CA ASP A 201 -16.65 -9.65 17.66
C ASP A 201 -16.34 -8.55 18.69
N GLY A 202 -15.29 -7.78 18.47
CA GLY A 202 -14.82 -6.74 19.38
C GLY A 202 -15.55 -5.40 19.24
N GLN A 203 -15.98 -5.02 18.03
CA GLN A 203 -16.47 -3.66 17.76
C GLN A 203 -17.91 -3.60 17.24
N MET A 204 -18.43 -4.69 16.66
CA MET A 204 -19.80 -4.73 16.12
C MET A 204 -20.80 -5.22 17.17
N ARG A 205 -22.07 -4.81 17.02
CA ARG A 205 -23.15 -5.40 17.82
C ARG A 205 -23.38 -6.84 17.39
N HIS A 206 -23.63 -7.68 18.38
CA HIS A 206 -24.22 -8.99 18.14
C HIS A 206 -25.72 -8.84 18.26
N GLU A 207 -26.48 -9.36 17.29
CA GLU A 207 -27.90 -9.61 17.55
C GLU A 207 -28.00 -10.72 18.61
N PRO A 208 -28.87 -10.55 19.62
CA PRO A 208 -29.05 -11.52 20.70
C PRO A 208 -29.68 -12.84 20.24
#